data_AF-A0A6A7LH95-F1
#
_entry.id   AF-A0A6A7LH95-F1
#
_cell.length_a   1.000
_cell.length_b   1.000
_cell.length_c   1.000
_cell.angle_alpha   90.00
_cell.angle_beta   90.00
_cell.angle_gamma   90.00
#
_symmetry.space_group_name_H-M   'P 1'
#
loop_
_entity.id
_entity.type
_entity.pdbx_description
1 polymer ?
#
loop_
_entity_poly.entity_id
_entity_poly.type
_entity_poly.pdbx_seq_one_letter_code
_entity_poly.pdbx_strand_id
1 'polypeptide(L)'
;MDNYQYQNVRAHDFSTTDESYLVTLVEEIKAETQLVSTDFLSNNNISASAHANNAAELLKNLQYNIMQTSPPSSDIAQIYDQGEKNSTTLALVVANIVDDILRKYGSAFAVGYDMTNMSNMMNMDMMMTMMTNNATNGSGNALSRDSNISMNTENNLALVNINDYETAKVLSSNIKDQFINQLRPRSLVNETTNLDKLENSLGKLEQAVNTKALPEAMMDLVHIQIHPMLQRVYDLELRQNVGTTTSD
;
A
#
# COMPACT_ATOMS: atom_id res chain seq x y z
N MET A 1 27.69 6.66 -28.61
CA MET A 1 27.80 6.54 -27.14
C MET A 1 26.40 6.80 -26.63
N ASP A 2 25.59 5.75 -26.63
CA ASP A 2 24.15 5.86 -26.36
C ASP A 2 23.94 6.02 -24.86
N ASN A 3 23.42 7.19 -24.51
CA ASN A 3 23.12 7.60 -23.16
C ASN A 3 21.82 6.90 -22.74
N TYR A 4 21.93 5.70 -22.17
CA TYR A 4 20.79 5.04 -21.51
C TYR A 4 20.42 5.86 -20.27
N GLN A 5 19.57 6.85 -20.48
CA GLN A 5 18.76 7.45 -19.45
C GLN A 5 17.87 6.34 -18.91
N TYR A 6 18.29 5.71 -17.82
CA TYR A 6 17.40 4.89 -17.01
C TYR A 6 16.31 5.84 -16.49
N GLN A 7 15.19 5.89 -17.21
CA GLN A 7 13.98 6.44 -16.65
C GLN A 7 13.66 5.58 -15.44
N ASN A 8 13.86 6.13 -14.25
CA ASN A 8 13.28 5.60 -13.03
C ASN A 8 11.77 5.64 -13.20
N VAL A 9 11.20 4.57 -13.74
CA VAL A 9 9.75 4.37 -13.79
C VAL A 9 9.31 4.07 -12.36
N ARG A 10 9.08 5.12 -11.57
CA ARG A 10 8.22 5.05 -10.38
C ARG A 10 6.82 4.84 -10.89
N ALA A 11 6.35 3.60 -10.97
CA ALA A 11 5.11 3.35 -11.68
C ALA A 11 3.86 3.87 -10.98
N HIS A 12 3.84 3.98 -9.64
CA HIS A 12 2.62 4.34 -8.91
C HIS A 12 2.87 5.18 -7.65
N ASP A 13 3.80 6.14 -7.70
CA ASP A 13 3.89 7.21 -6.68
C ASP A 13 2.80 8.24 -7.02
N PHE A 14 1.62 8.14 -6.40
CA PHE A 14 0.51 9.05 -6.67
C PHE A 14 0.70 10.42 -6.02
N SER A 15 0.16 11.48 -6.62
CA SER A 15 0.15 12.79 -5.99
C SER A 15 -0.79 12.79 -4.77
N THR A 16 -0.24 13.05 -3.58
CA THR A 16 -1.03 13.19 -2.36
C THR A 16 -1.52 14.62 -2.21
N THR A 17 -2.78 14.81 -1.80
CA THR A 17 -3.33 16.09 -1.34
C THR A 17 -3.34 16.17 0.18
N ASP A 18 -3.46 17.39 0.72
CA ASP A 18 -3.60 17.62 2.17
C ASP A 18 -4.79 16.83 2.74
N GLU A 19 -5.91 16.75 2.01
CA GLU A 19 -7.08 15.93 2.39
C GLU A 19 -6.73 14.44 2.43
N SER A 20 -6.11 13.90 1.38
CA SER A 20 -5.78 12.47 1.31
C SER A 20 -4.81 12.06 2.42
N TYR A 21 -3.83 12.92 2.71
CA TYR A 21 -2.86 12.69 3.77
C TYR A 21 -3.52 12.75 5.16
N LEU A 22 -4.37 13.75 5.41
CA LEU A 22 -5.08 13.89 6.67
C LEU A 22 -6.01 12.70 6.93
N VAL A 23 -6.80 12.29 5.93
CA VAL A 23 -7.71 11.15 6.06
C VAL A 23 -6.91 9.85 6.25
N THR A 24 -5.77 9.68 5.56
CA THR A 24 -4.87 8.53 5.78
C THR A 24 -4.40 8.45 7.23
N LEU A 25 -3.89 9.55 7.80
CA LEU A 25 -3.46 9.59 9.21
C LEU A 25 -4.61 9.21 10.16
N VAL A 26 -5.83 9.68 9.89
CA VAL A 26 -6.99 9.35 10.72
C VAL A 26 -7.31 7.86 10.65
N GLU A 27 -7.24 7.24 9.47
CA GLU A 27 -7.45 5.79 9.33
C GLU A 27 -6.36 4.96 10.01
N GLU A 28 -5.10 5.39 9.96
CA GLU A 28 -4.01 4.75 10.72
C GLU A 28 -4.22 4.87 12.24
N ILE A 29 -4.64 6.04 12.74
CA ILE A 29 -4.98 6.24 14.16
C ILE A 29 -6.14 5.33 14.56
N LYS A 30 -7.18 5.20 13.72
CA LYS A 30 -8.31 4.27 13.96
C LYS A 30 -7.83 2.82 14.05
N ALA A 31 -6.93 2.39 13.16
CA ALA A 31 -6.36 1.04 13.18
C ALA A 31 -5.54 0.77 14.46
N GLU A 32 -4.64 1.68 14.84
CA GLU A 32 -3.82 1.53 16.05
C GLU A 32 -4.70 1.53 17.32
N THR A 33 -5.71 2.40 17.40
CA THR A 33 -6.64 2.44 18.56
C THR A 33 -7.57 1.22 18.64
N GLN A 34 -7.94 0.64 17.50
CA GLN A 34 -8.62 -0.65 17.43
C GLN A 34 -7.75 -1.78 18.00
N LEU A 35 -6.45 -1.78 17.68
CA LEU A 35 -5.49 -2.76 18.21
C LEU A 35 -5.29 -2.59 19.72
N VAL A 36 -5.13 -1.35 20.22
CA VAL A 36 -5.11 -1.08 21.67
C VAL A 36 -6.29 -1.74 22.37
N SER A 37 -7.50 -1.55 21.85
CA SER A 37 -8.71 -2.11 22.45
C SER A 37 -8.73 -3.64 22.39
N THR A 38 -8.37 -4.21 21.24
CA THR A 38 -8.38 -5.66 21.00
C THR A 38 -7.34 -6.37 21.88
N ASP A 39 -6.14 -5.82 21.97
CA ASP A 39 -5.05 -6.39 22.75
C ASP A 39 -5.26 -6.23 24.24
N PHE A 40 -5.80 -5.09 24.68
CA PHE A 40 -6.19 -4.90 26.07
C PHE A 40 -7.24 -5.92 26.50
N LEU A 41 -8.29 -6.13 25.69
CA LEU A 41 -9.35 -7.11 25.99
C LEU A 41 -8.87 -8.57 25.96
N SER A 42 -7.82 -8.87 25.21
CA SER A 42 -7.19 -10.19 25.18
C SER A 42 -6.06 -10.37 26.21
N ASN A 43 -5.82 -9.37 27.06
CA ASN A 43 -4.73 -9.31 28.04
C ASN A 43 -3.31 -9.29 27.43
N ASN A 44 -3.17 -8.90 26.17
CA ASN A 44 -1.88 -8.65 25.54
C ASN A 44 -1.42 -7.20 25.78
N ASN A 45 -1.12 -6.87 27.04
CA ASN A 45 -0.79 -5.51 27.45
C ASN A 45 0.48 -4.95 26.78
N ILE A 46 1.38 -5.82 26.30
CA ILE A 46 2.61 -5.40 25.60
C ILE A 46 2.27 -4.85 24.22
N SER A 47 1.54 -5.60 23.38
CA SER A 47 1.07 -5.09 22.08
C SER A 47 0.13 -3.89 22.29
N ALA A 48 -0.79 -3.95 23.25
CA ALA A 48 -1.68 -2.82 23.54
C ALA A 48 -0.92 -1.53 23.85
N SER A 49 0.15 -1.61 24.66
CA SER A 49 1.00 -0.44 24.94
C SER A 49 1.80 0.01 23.73
N ALA A 50 2.25 -0.91 22.86
CA ALA A 50 2.96 -0.57 21.64
C ALA A 50 2.06 0.18 20.66
N HIS A 51 0.84 -0.31 20.42
CA HIS A 51 -0.15 0.33 19.57
C HIS A 51 -0.62 1.69 20.14
N ALA A 52 -0.70 1.82 21.47
CA ALA A 52 -1.00 3.11 22.09
C ALA A 52 0.11 4.15 21.81
N ASN A 53 1.38 3.73 21.82
CA ASN A 53 2.50 4.60 21.47
C ASN A 53 2.49 4.98 19.98
N ASN A 54 2.22 4.03 19.08
CA ASN A 54 2.08 4.30 17.65
C ASN A 54 0.95 5.31 17.37
N ALA A 55 -0.22 5.11 17.98
CA ALA A 55 -1.34 6.05 17.87
C ALA A 55 -0.97 7.46 18.37
N ALA A 56 -0.23 7.54 19.48
CA ALA A 56 0.24 8.82 20.01
C ALA A 56 1.26 9.52 19.09
N GLU A 57 2.10 8.75 18.38
CA GLU A 57 3.02 9.29 17.37
C GLU A 57 2.28 9.82 16.14
N LEU A 58 1.31 9.07 15.62
CA LEU A 58 0.45 9.53 14.53
C LEU A 58 -0.34 10.80 14.90
N LEU A 59 -0.83 10.91 16.13
CA LEU A 59 -1.49 12.11 16.63
C LEU A 59 -0.56 13.33 16.68
N LYS A 60 0.73 13.14 16.99
CA LYS A 60 1.73 14.23 16.91
C LYS A 60 1.96 14.66 15.47
N ASN A 61 2.04 13.69 14.54
CA ASN A 61 2.16 14.00 13.11
C ASN A 61 0.94 14.79 12.62
N LEU A 62 -0.26 14.37 13.02
CA LEU A 62 -1.49 15.12 12.76
C LEU A 62 -1.38 16.55 13.30
N GLN A 63 -0.99 16.72 14.57
CA GLN A 63 -0.80 18.05 15.19
C GLN A 63 0.22 18.93 14.46
N TYR A 64 1.36 18.38 14.03
CA TYR A 64 2.38 19.12 13.31
C TYR A 64 1.85 19.65 11.96
N ASN A 65 1.11 18.82 11.22
CA ASN A 65 0.50 19.21 9.96
C ASN A 65 -0.57 20.29 10.14
N ILE A 66 -1.29 20.26 11.26
CA ILE A 66 -2.25 21.31 11.65
C ILE A 66 -1.56 22.65 11.90
N MET A 67 -0.41 22.63 12.59
CA MET A 67 0.25 23.86 13.07
C MET A 67 1.12 24.59 12.03
N GLN A 68 1.47 23.95 10.91
CA GLN A 68 2.34 24.53 9.89
C GLN A 68 1.63 25.15 8.68
N THR A 69 0.31 25.07 8.60
CA THR A 69 -0.45 25.86 7.62
C THR A 69 -0.39 27.34 8.01
N SER A 70 -0.13 28.25 7.06
CA SER A 70 -0.11 29.70 7.30
C SER A 70 -1.14 30.40 6.40
N PRO A 71 -2.25 30.94 6.96
CA PRO A 71 -2.61 30.90 8.38
C PRO A 71 -2.92 29.47 8.87
N PRO A 72 -2.84 29.20 10.19
CA PRO A 72 -3.24 27.90 10.76
C PRO A 72 -4.65 27.59 10.28
N SER A 73 -4.81 26.50 9.54
CA SER A 73 -6.09 26.08 8.98
C SER A 73 -7.07 25.96 10.14
N SER A 74 -8.09 26.81 10.14
CA SER A 74 -9.14 26.79 11.17
C SER A 74 -10.12 25.64 10.99
N ASP A 75 -9.88 24.67 10.09
CA ASP A 75 -10.93 23.72 9.76
C ASP A 75 -10.47 22.34 9.27
N ILE A 76 -9.72 21.64 10.13
CA ILE A 76 -9.41 20.20 9.95
C ILE A 76 -10.67 19.38 9.73
N ALA A 77 -11.76 19.75 10.43
CA ALA A 77 -13.04 19.11 10.26
C ALA A 77 -13.54 19.28 8.82
N GLN A 78 -13.45 20.48 8.24
CA GLN A 78 -13.76 20.67 6.81
C GLN A 78 -12.82 19.91 5.87
N ILE A 79 -11.49 19.90 6.10
CA ILE A 79 -10.52 19.17 5.25
C ILE A 79 -10.84 17.67 5.28
N TYR A 80 -11.07 17.13 6.47
CA TYR A 80 -11.48 15.74 6.67
C TYR A 80 -12.82 15.44 6.01
N ASP A 81 -13.85 16.26 6.27
CA ASP A 81 -15.19 16.12 5.71
C ASP A 81 -15.19 16.21 4.18
N GLN A 82 -14.31 17.03 3.61
CA GLN A 82 -14.13 17.17 2.17
C GLN A 82 -13.42 15.94 1.59
N GLY A 83 -12.39 15.44 2.28
CA GLY A 83 -11.66 14.24 1.91
C GLY A 83 -12.54 12.99 1.90
N GLU A 84 -13.47 12.87 2.86
CA GLU A 84 -14.42 11.75 2.91
C GLU A 84 -15.50 11.78 1.82
N LYS A 85 -15.70 12.92 1.14
CA LYS A 85 -16.72 13.09 0.09
C LYS A 85 -16.18 12.89 -1.32
N ASN A 86 -14.90 13.15 -1.54
CA ASN A 86 -14.27 13.09 -2.86
C ASN A 86 -13.77 11.66 -3.15
N SER A 87 -14.26 11.04 -4.22
CA SER A 87 -13.87 9.67 -4.60
C SER A 87 -12.41 9.54 -5.03
N THR A 88 -11.85 10.53 -5.72
CA THR A 88 -10.42 10.58 -6.06
C THR A 88 -9.58 10.71 -4.77
N THR A 89 -9.98 11.55 -3.82
CA THR A 89 -9.29 11.65 -2.52
C THR A 89 -9.35 10.34 -1.74
N LEU A 90 -10.52 9.70 -1.66
CA LEU A 90 -10.66 8.39 -1.01
C LEU A 90 -9.85 7.30 -1.73
N ALA A 91 -9.73 7.34 -3.05
CA ALA A 91 -8.87 6.42 -3.80
C ALA A 91 -7.38 6.65 -3.51
N LEU A 92 -6.95 7.89 -3.30
CA LEU A 92 -5.60 8.20 -2.80
C LEU A 92 -5.39 7.68 -1.38
N VAL A 93 -6.38 7.80 -0.49
CA VAL A 93 -6.34 7.21 0.86
C VAL A 93 -6.15 5.69 0.78
N VAL A 94 -6.90 5.01 -0.11
CA VAL A 94 -6.72 3.57 -0.34
C VAL A 94 -5.31 3.24 -0.83
N ALA A 95 -4.77 4.01 -1.78
CA ALA A 95 -3.41 3.81 -2.27
C ALA A 95 -2.36 3.99 -1.14
N ASN A 96 -2.47 5.06 -0.36
CA ASN A 96 -1.55 5.33 0.75
C ASN A 96 -1.57 4.22 1.81
N ILE A 97 -2.76 3.77 2.21
CA ILE A 97 -2.90 2.69 3.20
C ILE A 97 -2.39 1.36 2.65
N VAL A 98 -2.60 1.06 1.37
CA VAL A 98 -2.04 -0.14 0.72
C VAL A 98 -0.51 -0.12 0.72
N ASP A 99 0.09 1.04 0.47
CA ASP A 99 1.52 1.26 0.61
C ASP A 99 2.00 1.07 2.07
N ASP A 100 1.26 1.58 3.05
CA ASP A 100 1.60 1.39 4.46
C ASP A 100 1.46 -0.07 4.92
N ILE A 101 0.49 -0.81 4.38
CA ILE A 101 0.42 -2.26 4.55
C ILE A 101 1.71 -2.91 4.08
N LEU A 102 2.24 -2.54 2.89
CA LEU A 102 3.51 -3.09 2.40
C LEU A 102 4.70 -2.71 3.29
N ARG A 103 4.78 -1.46 3.77
CA ARG A 103 5.87 -1.00 4.66
C ARG A 103 5.85 -1.75 5.99
N LYS A 104 4.67 -1.84 6.61
CA LYS A 104 4.45 -2.55 7.87
C LYS A 104 4.72 -4.05 7.72
N TYR A 105 4.23 -4.65 6.64
CA TYR A 105 4.51 -6.05 6.32
C TYR A 105 6.01 -6.31 6.10
N GLY A 106 6.68 -5.44 5.34
CA GLY A 106 8.12 -5.53 5.10
C GLY A 106 8.92 -5.44 6.40
N SER A 107 8.59 -4.47 7.26
CA SER A 107 9.18 -4.31 8.60
C SER A 107 8.95 -5.55 9.48
N ALA A 108 7.73 -6.08 9.49
CA ALA A 108 7.35 -7.27 10.25
C ALA A 108 8.22 -8.50 9.95
N PHE A 109 8.61 -8.67 8.69
CA PHE A 109 9.40 -9.81 8.22
C PHE A 109 10.87 -9.46 7.88
N ALA A 110 11.35 -8.29 8.29
CA ALA A 110 12.70 -7.79 8.01
C ALA A 110 13.06 -7.84 6.50
N VAL A 111 12.11 -7.50 5.64
CA VAL A 111 12.36 -7.37 4.20
C VAL A 111 13.36 -6.25 3.97
N GLY A 112 14.53 -6.60 3.44
CA GLY A 112 15.69 -5.69 3.32
C GLY A 112 15.57 -4.62 2.22
N TYR A 113 14.38 -4.40 1.67
CA TYR A 113 14.11 -3.45 0.60
C TYR A 113 12.72 -2.83 0.75
N ASP A 114 12.53 -1.65 0.18
CA ASP A 114 11.25 -0.94 0.20
C ASP A 114 10.24 -1.64 -0.74
N MET A 115 9.24 -2.29 -0.15
CA MET A 115 8.19 -3.00 -0.89
C MET A 115 7.27 -2.05 -1.68
N THR A 116 7.25 -0.75 -1.40
CA THR A 116 6.48 0.25 -2.16
C THR A 116 7.22 0.73 -3.41
N ASN A 117 8.51 0.41 -3.51
CA ASN A 117 9.34 0.82 -4.64
C ASN A 117 9.33 -0.24 -5.76
N MET A 118 8.64 0.06 -6.87
CA MET A 118 8.52 -0.85 -8.01
C MET A 118 9.87 -1.19 -8.70
N SER A 119 10.92 -0.38 -8.53
CA SER A 119 12.25 -0.73 -9.06
C SER A 119 12.81 -2.02 -8.44
N ASN A 120 12.39 -2.34 -7.20
CA ASN A 120 12.75 -3.60 -6.56
C ASN A 120 12.12 -4.80 -7.28
N MET A 121 10.93 -4.67 -7.87
CA MET A 121 10.32 -5.72 -8.69
C MET A 121 11.07 -5.93 -10.01
N MET A 122 11.44 -4.84 -10.70
CA MET A 122 12.19 -4.92 -11.95
C MET A 122 13.55 -5.59 -11.74
N ASN A 123 14.24 -5.26 -10.65
CA ASN A 123 15.52 -5.87 -10.29
C ASN A 123 15.36 -7.37 -10.01
N MET A 124 14.27 -7.79 -9.37
CA MET A 124 13.96 -9.19 -9.11
C MET A 124 13.63 -9.96 -10.40
N ASP A 125 12.85 -9.37 -11.32
CA ASP A 125 12.54 -9.99 -12.63
C ASP A 125 13.79 -10.13 -13.50
N MET A 126 14.66 -9.12 -13.52
CA MET A 126 15.96 -9.21 -14.19
C MET A 126 16.86 -10.27 -13.56
N MET A 127 16.92 -10.35 -12.22
CA MET A 127 17.69 -11.38 -11.50
C MET A 127 17.17 -12.79 -11.79
N MET A 128 15.85 -13.00 -11.75
CA MET A 128 15.21 -14.27 -12.10
C MET A 128 15.40 -14.64 -13.57
N THR A 129 15.33 -13.68 -14.49
CA THR A 129 15.61 -13.89 -15.91
C THR A 129 17.07 -14.27 -16.14
N MET A 130 18.02 -13.64 -15.46
CA MET A 130 19.43 -14.03 -15.55
C MET A 130 19.71 -15.42 -14.94
N MET A 131 19.04 -15.78 -13.83
CA MET A 131 19.16 -17.12 -13.24
C MET A 131 18.55 -18.21 -14.14
N THR A 132 17.39 -17.97 -14.75
CA THR A 132 16.74 -18.90 -15.69
C THR A 132 17.50 -19.04 -17.00
N ASN A 133 18.12 -17.97 -17.51
CA ASN A 133 18.99 -18.01 -18.68
C ASN A 133 20.30 -18.78 -18.42
N ASN A 134 20.79 -18.82 -17.19
CA ASN A 134 21.96 -19.62 -16.82
C ASN A 134 21.60 -21.11 -16.56
N ALA A 135 20.32 -21.41 -16.33
CA ALA A 135 19.81 -22.79 -16.17
C ALA A 135 19.33 -23.43 -17.49
N THR A 136 19.18 -22.67 -18.58
CA THR A 136 18.59 -23.12 -19.85
C THR A 136 19.58 -23.60 -20.90
N ASN A 137 20.82 -23.93 -20.52
CA ASN A 137 21.72 -24.71 -21.38
C ASN A 137 21.34 -26.21 -21.45
N GLY A 138 20.04 -26.50 -21.39
CA GLY A 138 19.45 -27.83 -21.36
C GLY A 138 17.98 -27.80 -21.80
N SER A 139 17.77 -27.88 -23.11
CA SER A 139 16.56 -28.32 -23.83
C SER A 139 15.21 -27.69 -23.45
N GLY A 140 14.63 -26.96 -24.42
CA GLY A 140 13.43 -26.17 -24.27
C GLY A 140 12.13 -26.93 -23.98
N ASN A 141 11.23 -26.21 -23.31
CA ASN A 141 9.81 -26.18 -23.66
C ASN A 141 9.23 -24.88 -23.12
N ALA A 142 8.66 -24.07 -24.02
CA ALA A 142 7.95 -22.84 -23.69
C ALA A 142 6.66 -23.22 -22.95
N LEU A 143 6.59 -22.89 -21.65
CA LEU A 143 5.38 -23.05 -20.85
C LEU A 143 4.60 -21.74 -20.84
N SER A 144 3.40 -21.81 -21.40
CA SER A 144 2.34 -20.81 -21.33
C SER A 144 2.14 -20.33 -19.90
N ARG A 145 2.17 -19.01 -19.73
CA ARG A 145 1.97 -18.29 -18.48
C ARG A 145 0.48 -18.23 -18.14
N ASP A 146 -0.08 -19.39 -17.83
CA ASP A 146 -1.41 -19.53 -17.21
C ASP A 146 -1.25 -20.38 -15.95
N SER A 147 -0.63 -19.78 -14.94
CA SER A 147 -0.40 -20.43 -13.66
C SER A 147 -1.38 -19.88 -12.63
N ASN A 148 -2.43 -20.67 -12.40
CA ASN A 148 -3.12 -20.76 -11.13
C ASN A 148 -2.05 -21.07 -10.06
N ILE A 149 -1.48 -20.03 -9.43
CA ILE A 149 -0.43 -20.18 -8.41
C ILE A 149 -1.09 -20.80 -7.17
N SER A 150 -0.99 -22.12 -7.05
CA SER A 150 -1.21 -22.83 -5.81
C SER A 150 -0.07 -22.44 -4.85
N MET A 151 -0.30 -21.38 -4.07
CA MET A 151 0.61 -20.95 -3.02
C MET A 151 0.42 -21.85 -1.80
N ASN A 152 1.16 -22.95 -1.77
CA ASN A 152 1.38 -23.70 -0.53
C ASN A 152 2.86 -24.03 -0.39
N THR A 153 3.66 -22.96 -0.33
CA THR A 153 5.04 -23.02 0.16
C THR A 153 4.99 -22.40 1.55
N GLU A 154 5.15 -23.19 2.60
CA GLU A 154 5.33 -22.70 3.96
C GLU A 154 6.64 -21.89 4.00
N ASN A 155 6.55 -20.61 3.64
CA ASN A 155 7.68 -19.71 3.71
C ASN A 155 7.87 -19.34 5.18
N ASN A 156 8.90 -19.90 5.80
CA ASN A 156 9.27 -19.63 7.18
C ASN A 156 9.94 -18.25 7.31
N LEU A 157 9.26 -17.20 6.86
CA LEU A 157 9.66 -15.82 7.10
C LEU A 157 9.60 -15.58 8.60
N ALA A 158 10.76 -15.24 9.18
CA ALA A 158 10.83 -14.95 10.61
C ALA A 158 10.06 -13.66 10.89
N LEU A 159 9.01 -13.77 11.68
CA LEU A 159 8.27 -12.61 12.17
C LEU A 159 9.11 -11.93 13.25
N VAL A 160 9.66 -10.75 12.94
CA VAL A 160 10.55 -10.00 13.82
C VAL A 160 9.87 -8.83 14.53
N ASN A 161 8.81 -8.27 13.93
CA ASN A 161 8.01 -7.20 14.53
C ASN A 161 6.53 -7.56 14.49
N ILE A 162 6.03 -8.05 15.62
CA ILE A 162 4.64 -8.48 15.76
C ILE A 162 3.66 -7.30 15.64
N ASN A 163 4.01 -6.14 16.18
CA ASN A 163 3.12 -4.97 16.19
C ASN A 163 2.91 -4.46 14.75
N ASP A 164 3.98 -4.36 13.95
CA ASP A 164 3.83 -3.95 12.54
C ASP A 164 3.01 -4.98 11.74
N TYR A 165 3.11 -6.27 12.07
CA TYR A 165 2.27 -7.30 11.46
C TYR A 165 0.79 -7.16 11.86
N GLU A 166 0.52 -6.90 13.14
CA GLU A 166 -0.82 -6.64 13.68
C GLU A 166 -1.45 -5.41 13.01
N THR A 167 -0.69 -4.32 12.86
CA THR A 167 -1.10 -3.13 12.11
C THR A 167 -1.40 -3.45 10.65
N ALA A 168 -0.51 -4.16 9.95
CA ALA A 168 -0.72 -4.54 8.54
C ALA A 168 -2.02 -5.36 8.36
N LYS A 169 -2.32 -6.28 9.28
CA LYS A 169 -3.56 -7.07 9.26
C LYS A 169 -4.79 -6.18 9.41
N VAL A 170 -4.83 -5.32 10.41
CA VAL A 170 -5.99 -4.46 10.67
C VAL A 170 -6.19 -3.47 9.52
N LEU A 171 -5.14 -2.84 9.01
CA LEU A 171 -5.23 -1.95 7.84
C LEU A 171 -5.77 -2.69 6.62
N SER A 172 -5.32 -3.91 6.35
CA SER A 172 -5.79 -4.70 5.20
C SER A 172 -7.28 -5.04 5.25
N SER A 173 -7.82 -5.30 6.46
CA SER A 173 -9.25 -5.50 6.68
C SER A 173 -10.02 -4.19 6.54
N ASN A 174 -9.58 -3.14 7.24
CA ASN A 174 -10.28 -1.86 7.30
C ASN A 174 -10.37 -1.19 5.92
N ILE A 175 -9.29 -1.24 5.13
CA ILE A 175 -9.29 -0.58 3.81
C ILE A 175 -10.15 -1.30 2.79
N LYS A 176 -10.25 -2.63 2.88
CA LYS A 176 -11.19 -3.43 2.08
C LYS A 176 -12.63 -3.03 2.42
N ASP A 177 -12.95 -2.89 3.71
CA ASP A 177 -14.29 -2.48 4.14
C ASP A 177 -14.59 -1.02 3.76
N GLN A 178 -13.62 -0.12 3.86
CA GLN A 178 -13.75 1.27 3.42
C GLN A 178 -13.96 1.34 1.90
N PHE A 179 -13.24 0.52 1.13
CA PHE A 179 -13.46 0.43 -0.30
C PHE A 179 -14.90 0.01 -0.62
N ILE A 180 -15.37 -1.10 -0.05
CA ILE A 180 -16.71 -1.66 -0.31
C ILE A 180 -17.82 -0.67 0.08
N ASN A 181 -17.71 -0.08 1.28
CA ASN A 181 -18.79 0.70 1.87
C ASN A 181 -18.78 2.17 1.47
N GLN A 182 -17.62 2.75 1.13
CA GLN A 182 -17.48 4.19 0.92
C GLN A 182 -17.01 4.56 -0.48
N LEU A 183 -15.98 3.90 -1.00
CA LEU A 183 -15.35 4.31 -2.27
C LEU A 183 -16.03 3.69 -3.49
N ARG A 184 -16.36 2.40 -3.42
CA ARG A 184 -17.00 1.64 -4.51
C ARG A 184 -18.33 2.26 -4.96
N PRO A 185 -19.26 2.67 -4.06
CA PRO A 185 -20.52 3.31 -4.47
C PRO A 185 -20.34 4.68 -5.13
N ARG A 186 -19.14 5.27 -5.04
CA ARG A 186 -18.80 6.61 -5.56
C ARG A 186 -17.86 6.54 -6.77
N SER A 187 -17.81 5.39 -7.44
CA SER A 187 -17.00 5.22 -8.65
C SER A 187 -17.36 6.24 -9.72
N LEU A 188 -16.34 6.74 -10.42
CA LEU A 188 -16.48 7.64 -11.56
C LEU A 188 -16.88 6.92 -12.85
N VAL A 189 -16.77 5.58 -12.85
CA VAL A 189 -17.07 4.74 -14.01
C VAL A 189 -18.34 3.92 -13.78
N ASN A 190 -19.15 3.78 -14.83
CA ASN A 190 -20.31 2.87 -14.82
C ASN A 190 -19.88 1.39 -15.02
N GLU A 191 -18.58 1.10 -15.05
CA GLU A 191 -18.02 -0.22 -15.29
C GLU A 191 -17.83 -0.99 -13.98
N THR A 192 -18.67 -2.01 -13.75
CA THR A 192 -18.58 -2.85 -12.55
C THR A 192 -17.38 -3.81 -12.59
N THR A 193 -16.90 -4.20 -13.77
CA THR A 193 -15.83 -5.19 -13.92
C THR A 193 -14.52 -4.76 -13.28
N ASN A 194 -14.09 -3.52 -13.46
CA ASN A 194 -12.84 -3.03 -12.84
C ASN A 194 -13.01 -2.83 -11.32
N LEU A 195 -14.20 -2.45 -10.86
CA LEU A 195 -14.52 -2.37 -9.43
C LEU A 195 -14.52 -3.75 -8.78
N ASP A 196 -15.10 -4.77 -9.42
CA ASP A 196 -15.09 -6.16 -8.96
C ASP A 196 -13.67 -6.72 -8.85
N LYS A 197 -12.81 -6.42 -9.84
CA LYS A 197 -11.40 -6.81 -9.80
C LYS A 197 -10.65 -6.10 -8.67
N LEU A 198 -10.92 -4.82 -8.44
CA LEU A 198 -10.30 -4.06 -7.34
C LEU A 198 -10.72 -4.60 -5.98
N GLU A 199 -12.01 -4.86 -5.78
CA GLU A 199 -12.53 -5.50 -4.56
C GLU A 199 -11.86 -6.86 -4.31
N ASN A 200 -11.83 -7.70 -5.35
CA ASN A 200 -11.21 -9.03 -5.26
C ASN A 200 -9.71 -8.92 -4.92
N SER A 201 -9.01 -7.95 -5.50
CA SER A 201 -7.58 -7.75 -5.24
C SER A 201 -7.30 -7.25 -3.83
N LEU A 202 -8.16 -6.38 -3.28
CA LEU A 202 -8.08 -5.99 -1.86
C LEU A 202 -8.40 -7.18 -0.93
N GLY A 203 -9.36 -8.03 -1.28
CA GLY A 203 -9.62 -9.28 -0.56
C GLY A 203 -8.44 -10.26 -0.60
N LYS A 204 -7.77 -10.38 -1.74
CA LYS A 204 -6.52 -11.15 -1.86
C LYS A 204 -5.39 -10.56 -1.03
N LEU A 205 -5.33 -9.23 -0.88
CA LEU A 205 -4.29 -8.56 -0.11
C LEU A 205 -4.45 -8.90 1.37
N GLU A 206 -5.66 -8.74 1.89
CA GLU A 206 -6.00 -9.17 3.25
C GLU A 206 -5.69 -10.66 3.47
N GLN A 207 -6.07 -11.53 2.53
CA GLN A 207 -5.75 -12.96 2.62
C GLN A 207 -4.24 -13.17 2.66
N ALA A 208 -3.49 -12.53 1.77
CA ALA A 208 -2.03 -12.67 1.66
C ALA A 208 -1.31 -12.20 2.93
N VAL A 209 -1.77 -11.11 3.56
CA VAL A 209 -1.26 -10.69 4.88
C VAL A 209 -1.55 -11.76 5.94
N ASN A 210 -2.80 -12.24 6.01
CA ASN A 210 -3.23 -13.23 7.00
C ASN A 210 -2.52 -14.58 6.86
N THR A 211 -2.23 -15.01 5.64
CA THR A 211 -1.52 -16.27 5.35
C THR A 211 -0.01 -16.12 5.27
N LYS A 212 0.53 -14.93 5.59
CA LYS A 212 1.96 -14.62 5.55
C LYS A 212 2.61 -14.94 4.20
N ALA A 213 2.00 -14.46 3.11
CA ALA A 213 2.49 -14.64 1.75
C ALA A 213 3.90 -14.06 1.56
N LEU A 214 4.59 -14.48 0.50
CA LEU A 214 5.90 -13.91 0.18
C LEU A 214 5.83 -12.39 -0.09
N PRO A 215 6.85 -11.62 0.31
CA PRO A 215 6.96 -10.20 -0.03
C PRO A 215 6.78 -9.93 -1.52
N GLU A 216 7.30 -10.79 -2.38
CA GLU A 216 7.17 -10.67 -3.84
C GLU A 216 5.71 -10.81 -4.29
N ALA A 217 4.96 -11.76 -3.71
CA ALA A 217 3.54 -11.93 -4.00
C ALA A 217 2.71 -10.72 -3.53
N MET A 218 3.07 -10.12 -2.40
CA MET A 218 2.46 -8.89 -1.89
C MET A 218 2.71 -7.71 -2.83
N MET A 219 3.95 -7.54 -3.30
CA MET A 219 4.31 -6.51 -4.25
C MET A 219 3.61 -6.69 -5.60
N ASP A 220 3.57 -7.91 -6.14
CA ASP A 220 2.86 -8.23 -7.38
C ASP A 220 1.38 -7.85 -7.28
N LEU A 221 0.74 -8.18 -6.16
CA LEU A 221 -0.66 -7.85 -5.96
C LEU A 221 -0.90 -6.34 -5.92
N VAL A 222 -0.07 -5.60 -5.18
CA VAL A 222 -0.24 -4.16 -5.04
C VAL A 222 0.11 -3.41 -6.33
N HIS A 223 1.30 -3.64 -6.87
CA HIS A 223 1.84 -2.84 -7.97
C HIS A 223 1.31 -3.24 -9.34
N ILE A 224 0.87 -4.49 -9.54
CA ILE A 224 0.36 -4.95 -10.84
C ILE A 224 -1.17 -4.94 -10.88
N GLN A 225 -1.84 -5.09 -9.74
CA GLN A 225 -3.30 -5.18 -9.69
C GLN A 225 -3.89 -3.93 -9.04
N ILE A 226 -3.60 -3.66 -7.77
CA ILE A 226 -4.33 -2.65 -6.99
C ILE A 226 -4.05 -1.22 -7.50
N HIS A 227 -2.79 -0.80 -7.56
CA HIS A 227 -2.44 0.56 -7.98
C HIS A 227 -2.89 0.90 -9.40
N PRO A 228 -2.66 0.06 -10.44
CA PRO A 228 -3.17 0.34 -11.78
C PRO A 228 -4.69 0.43 -11.85
N MET A 229 -5.42 -0.35 -11.05
CA MET A 229 -6.88 -0.27 -11.02
C MET A 229 -7.38 1.00 -10.33
N LEU A 230 -6.78 1.39 -9.21
CA LEU A 230 -7.10 2.66 -8.55
C LEU A 230 -6.87 3.84 -9.51
N GLN A 231 -5.72 3.84 -10.19
CA GLN A 231 -5.41 4.82 -11.23
C GLN A 231 -6.47 4.86 -12.32
N ARG A 232 -6.85 3.70 -12.87
CA ARG A 232 -7.81 3.62 -13.98
C ARG A 232 -9.24 4.01 -13.60
N VAL A 233 -9.69 3.61 -12.41
CA VAL A 233 -11.09 3.77 -11.98
C VAL A 233 -11.36 5.17 -11.43
N TYR A 234 -10.35 5.78 -10.80
CA TYR A 234 -10.49 7.06 -10.08
C TYR A 234 -9.62 8.19 -10.63
N ASP A 235 -8.95 7.94 -11.76
CA ASP A 235 -8.11 8.90 -12.48
C ASP A 235 -6.98 9.49 -11.60
N LEU A 236 -6.30 8.62 -10.85
CA LEU A 236 -5.23 9.05 -9.96
C LEU A 236 -4.02 9.55 -10.75
N GLU A 237 -3.55 10.75 -10.42
CA GLU A 237 -2.38 11.34 -11.04
C GLU A 237 -1.08 10.81 -10.41
N LEU A 238 -0.10 10.53 -11.25
CA LEU A 238 1.25 10.21 -10.79
C LEU A 238 1.98 11.50 -10.41
N ARG A 239 2.77 11.43 -9.34
CA ARG A 239 3.63 12.51 -8.90
C ARG A 239 4.67 12.80 -9.99
N GLN A 240 4.65 14.01 -10.54
CA GLN A 240 5.62 14.40 -11.55
C GLN A 240 7.02 14.45 -10.92
N ASN A 241 7.98 13.72 -11.49
CA ASN A 241 9.38 13.95 -11.21
C ASN A 241 9.73 15.34 -11.74
N VAL A 242 9.88 16.33 -10.85
CA VAL A 242 10.37 17.66 -11.22
C VAL A 242 11.82 17.51 -11.68
N GLY A 243 12.01 17.23 -12.96
CA GLY A 243 13.28 17.45 -13.64
C GLY A 243 13.51 18.94 -13.67
N THR A 244 14.49 19.43 -12.92
CA THR A 244 14.96 20.81 -13.02
C THR A 244 15.44 21.07 -14.44
N THR A 245 14.59 21.64 -15.28
CA THR A 245 15.03 22.34 -16.50
C THR A 245 15.54 23.71 -16.07
N THR A 246 16.81 23.78 -15.70
CA THR A 246 17.56 25.04 -15.77
C THR A 246 17.79 25.31 -17.25
N SER A 247 16.96 26.17 -17.83
CA SER A 247 17.21 26.79 -19.12
C SER A 247 18.21 27.93 -18.91
N ASP A 248 19.40 27.81 -19.49
CA ASP A 248 20.26 28.93 -19.87
C ASP A 248 20.15 29.13 -21.39
#